data_AF-A0A1Q3DDW5-F1
#
_entry.id   AF-A0A1Q3DDW5-F1
#
_cell.length_a   1.000
_cell.length_b   1.000
_cell.length_c   1.000
_cell.angle_alpha   90.00
_cell.angle_beta   90.00
_cell.angle_gamma   90.00
#
_symmetry.space_group_name_H-M   'P 1'
#
loop_
_entity.id
_entity.type
_entity.pdbx_description
1 polymer ?
#
loop_
_entity_poly.entity_id
_entity_poly.type
_entity_poly.pdbx_seq_one_letter_code
_entity_poly.pdbx_strand_id
1 'polypeptide(L)'
;MNIAYFVFKHIHIIITHIIYVLQFLLLFSAVCFSVNNSTVSIEVLTGSNYKKWKQYIEFAMGIADINLAMISDRPADITNTSSIAEREHYAKWERSNRLCLMAMKRSISEHLLGGLPETNDAREFFAAVGERYQVSSNAEAGSLMSELTGLRYDGLGGVREHILRMVHLQSKLRA
;
A
#
# COMPACT_ATOMS: atom_id res chain seq x y z
N MET A 1 14.68 35.39 -35.91
CA MET A 1 14.54 34.13 -35.15
C MET A 1 13.52 34.36 -34.05
N ASN A 2 12.41 33.64 -34.03
CA ASN A 2 11.21 34.04 -33.29
C ASN A 2 11.26 33.57 -31.83
N ILE A 3 11.36 34.49 -30.87
CA ILE A 3 11.49 34.21 -29.42
C ILE A 3 10.31 33.36 -28.92
N ALA A 4 9.11 33.59 -29.46
CA ALA A 4 7.90 32.82 -29.15
C ALA A 4 8.05 31.32 -29.45
N TYR A 5 8.76 30.97 -30.52
CA TYR A 5 9.01 29.57 -30.89
C TYR A 5 9.94 28.88 -29.88
N PHE A 6 10.95 29.58 -29.37
CA PHE A 6 11.86 29.04 -28.36
C PHE A 6 11.17 28.80 -27.03
N VAL A 7 10.34 29.75 -26.58
CA VAL A 7 9.55 29.61 -25.35
C VAL A 7 8.56 28.45 -25.45
N PHE A 8 7.85 28.31 -26.57
CA PHE A 8 6.91 27.21 -26.77
C PHE A 8 7.60 25.84 -26.77
N LYS A 9 8.75 25.72 -27.44
CA LYS A 9 9.55 24.49 -27.44
C LYS A 9 10.04 24.12 -26.04
N HIS A 10 10.47 25.10 -25.25
CA HIS A 10 10.95 24.87 -23.89
C HIS A 10 9.83 24.46 -22.92
N ILE A 11 8.65 25.09 -23.03
CA ILE A 11 7.46 24.72 -22.26
C ILE A 11 7.01 23.31 -22.63
N HIS A 12 6.97 22.97 -23.92
CA HIS A 12 6.60 21.63 -24.38
C HIS A 12 7.57 20.55 -23.85
N ILE A 13 8.88 20.81 -23.82
CA ILE A 13 9.86 19.90 -23.24
C ILE A 13 9.62 19.71 -21.74
N ILE A 14 9.38 20.79 -20.99
CA ILE A 14 9.09 20.72 -19.54
C ILE A 14 7.82 19.91 -19.29
N ILE A 15 6.74 20.18 -20.03
CA ILE A 15 5.46 19.46 -19.89
C ILE A 15 5.66 17.97 -20.20
N THR A 16 6.34 17.64 -21.29
CA THR A 16 6.63 16.25 -21.66
C THR A 16 7.45 15.56 -20.58
N HIS A 17 8.47 16.22 -20.02
CA HIS A 17 9.28 15.66 -18.93
C HIS A 17 8.45 15.46 -17.64
N ILE A 18 7.60 16.42 -17.27
CA ILE A 18 6.67 16.30 -16.14
C ILE A 18 5.71 15.13 -16.36
N ILE A 19 5.17 14.96 -17.57
CA ILE A 19 4.30 13.83 -17.92
C ILE A 19 5.05 12.51 -17.77
N TYR A 20 6.27 12.39 -18.30
CA TYR A 20 7.06 11.16 -18.13
C TYR A 20 7.43 10.88 -16.67
N VAL A 21 7.76 11.90 -15.89
CA VAL A 21 8.02 11.76 -14.45
C VAL A 21 6.74 11.34 -13.71
N LEU A 22 5.59 11.93 -14.02
CA LEU A 22 4.30 11.49 -13.47
C LEU A 22 3.96 10.05 -13.89
N GLN A 23 4.17 9.69 -15.15
CA GLN A 23 3.87 8.37 -15.68
C GLN A 23 4.82 7.30 -15.12
N PHE A 24 6.08 7.67 -14.87
CA PHE A 24 7.07 6.86 -14.14
C PHE A 24 6.71 6.72 -12.65
N LEU A 25 6.25 7.79 -12.00
CA LEU A 25 5.76 7.74 -10.61
C LEU A 25 4.49 6.89 -10.48
N LEU A 26 3.61 6.91 -11.48
CA LEU A 26 2.40 6.08 -11.53
C LEU A 26 2.72 4.59 -11.70
N LEU A 27 3.81 4.25 -12.41
CA LEU A 27 4.31 2.87 -12.53
C LEU A 27 4.81 2.28 -11.20
N PHE A 28 5.12 3.12 -10.20
CA PHE A 28 5.58 2.68 -8.87
C PHE A 28 4.45 2.51 -7.83
N SER A 29 3.20 2.76 -8.19
CA SER A 29 2.10 2.82 -7.21
C SER A 29 1.54 1.45 -6.80
N ALA A 30 1.85 0.37 -7.53
CA ALA A 30 1.32 -0.95 -7.24
C ALA A 30 2.30 -2.10 -7.57
N VAL A 31 2.20 -3.18 -6.81
CA VAL A 31 2.90 -4.43 -7.05
C VAL A 31 1.91 -5.46 -7.58
N CYS A 32 2.22 -6.03 -8.74
CA CYS A 32 1.47 -7.14 -9.30
C CYS A 32 2.01 -8.46 -8.77
N PHE A 33 1.14 -9.28 -8.18
CA PHE A 33 1.41 -10.68 -7.87
C PHE A 33 0.67 -11.56 -8.86
N SER A 34 1.35 -12.58 -9.40
CA SER A 34 0.71 -13.65 -10.17
C SER A 34 0.82 -14.94 -9.38
N VAL A 35 -0.32 -15.48 -8.95
CA VAL A 35 -0.40 -16.76 -8.23
C VAL A 35 -1.57 -17.55 -8.81
N ASN A 36 -1.34 -18.82 -9.15
CA ASN A 36 -2.37 -19.73 -9.66
C ASN A 36 -3.19 -19.14 -10.83
N ASN A 37 -2.52 -18.50 -11.78
CA ASN A 37 -3.13 -17.87 -12.97
C ASN A 37 -4.04 -16.65 -12.68
N SER A 38 -4.02 -16.12 -11.45
CA SER A 38 -4.70 -14.88 -11.06
C SER A 38 -3.68 -13.76 -10.84
N THR A 39 -3.90 -12.60 -11.45
CA THR A 39 -3.09 -11.39 -11.25
C THR A 39 -3.82 -10.42 -10.32
N VAL A 40 -3.19 -10.08 -9.20
CA VAL A 40 -3.70 -9.05 -8.28
C VAL A 40 -2.72 -7.90 -8.21
N SER A 41 -3.23 -6.69 -8.39
CA SER A 41 -2.48 -5.45 -8.20
C SER A 41 -2.74 -4.93 -6.80
N ILE A 42 -1.68 -4.80 -6.00
CA ILE A 42 -1.74 -4.28 -4.63
C ILE A 42 -1.05 -2.93 -4.61
N GLU A 43 -1.76 -1.87 -4.23
CA GLU A 43 -1.16 -0.55 -4.06
C GLU A 43 -0.04 -0.61 -3.03
N VAL A 44 1.09 0.06 -3.30
CA VAL A 44 2.22 0.09 -2.37
C VAL A 44 1.82 0.83 -1.09
N LEU A 45 2.18 0.29 0.08
CA LEU A 45 2.00 0.97 1.35
C LEU A 45 2.91 2.21 1.40
N THR A 46 2.30 3.39 1.52
CA THR A 46 2.97 4.70 1.64
C THR A 46 2.79 5.32 3.03
N GLY A 47 2.07 4.64 3.93
CA GLY A 47 1.84 5.02 5.32
C GLY A 47 0.41 5.50 5.57
N SER A 48 -0.15 6.32 4.67
CA SER A 48 -1.50 6.87 4.78
C SER A 48 -2.60 5.88 4.36
N ASN A 49 -2.27 4.99 3.42
CA ASN A 49 -3.20 4.06 2.78
C ASN A 49 -3.30 2.68 3.46
N TYR A 50 -2.89 2.55 4.74
CA TYR A 50 -2.81 1.25 5.43
C TYR A 50 -4.11 0.44 5.38
N LYS A 51 -5.27 1.07 5.61
CA LYS A 51 -6.56 0.38 5.60
C LYS A 51 -6.84 -0.30 4.26
N LYS A 52 -6.58 0.40 3.16
CA LYS A 52 -6.76 -0.10 1.80
C LYS A 52 -5.72 -1.18 1.49
N TRP A 53 -4.44 -0.91 1.77
CA TRP A 53 -3.35 -1.89 1.60
C TRP A 53 -3.64 -3.22 2.32
N LYS A 54 -4.08 -3.15 3.58
CA LYS A 54 -4.43 -4.31 4.41
C LYS A 54 -5.49 -5.18 3.73
N GLN A 55 -6.58 -4.56 3.28
CA GLN A 55 -7.69 -5.26 2.62
C GLN A 55 -7.24 -5.96 1.33
N TYR A 56 -6.42 -5.29 0.51
CA TYR A 56 -5.91 -5.90 -0.72
C TYR A 56 -4.95 -7.06 -0.46
N ILE A 57 -4.09 -6.95 0.56
CA ILE A 57 -3.20 -8.05 0.97
C ILE A 57 -4.02 -9.25 1.45
N GLU A 58 -4.97 -9.05 2.36
CA GLU A 58 -5.83 -10.13 2.87
C GLU A 58 -6.61 -10.81 1.73
N PHE A 59 -7.17 -10.01 0.82
CA PHE A 59 -7.88 -10.51 -0.36
C PHE A 59 -6.96 -11.31 -1.29
N ALA A 60 -5.81 -10.75 -1.68
CA ALA A 60 -4.87 -11.39 -2.61
C ALA A 60 -4.33 -12.72 -2.09
N MET A 61 -3.97 -12.77 -0.80
CA MET A 61 -3.45 -13.99 -0.16
C MET A 61 -4.55 -15.04 0.00
N GLY A 62 -5.78 -14.61 0.29
CA GLY A 62 -6.94 -15.49 0.45
C GLY A 62 -7.33 -16.18 -0.85
N ILE A 63 -7.45 -15.45 -1.97
CA ILE A 63 -7.80 -16.06 -3.26
C ILE A 63 -6.72 -17.01 -3.79
N ALA A 64 -5.47 -16.81 -3.35
CA ALA A 64 -4.34 -17.62 -3.74
C ALA A 64 -4.17 -18.91 -2.90
N ASP A 65 -4.98 -19.12 -1.85
CA ASP A 65 -4.83 -20.20 -0.85
C ASP A 65 -3.43 -20.25 -0.21
N ILE A 66 -2.85 -19.08 0.07
CA ILE A 66 -1.52 -18.96 0.69
C ILE A 66 -1.55 -18.20 2.02
N ASN A 67 -2.71 -17.83 2.55
CA ASN A 67 -2.83 -17.04 3.79
C ASN A 67 -2.81 -17.88 5.08
N LEU A 68 -2.54 -19.19 5.01
CA LEU A 68 -2.55 -20.10 6.16
C LEU A 68 -1.73 -19.57 7.35
N ALA A 69 -0.49 -19.16 7.12
CA ALA A 69 0.40 -18.62 8.15
C ALA A 69 -0.04 -17.26 8.70
N MET A 70 -0.88 -16.52 7.98
CA MET A 70 -1.45 -15.26 8.48
C MET A 70 -2.63 -15.51 9.45
N ILE A 71 -3.37 -16.61 9.28
CA ILE A 71 -4.61 -16.88 10.03
C ILE A 71 -4.46 -17.97 11.10
N SER A 72 -3.37 -18.73 11.09
CA SER A 72 -3.10 -19.82 12.05
C SER A 72 -1.82 -19.57 12.82
N ASP A 73 -1.73 -20.14 14.02
CA ASP A 73 -0.50 -20.10 14.82
C ASP A 73 0.59 -20.98 14.19
N ARG A 74 1.85 -20.67 14.51
CA ARG A 74 2.98 -21.49 14.08
C ARG A 74 2.80 -22.93 14.59
N PRO A 75 2.85 -23.94 13.71
CA PRO A 75 2.79 -25.33 14.13
C PRO A 75 4.03 -25.71 14.96
N ALA A 76 3.89 -26.72 15.80
CA ALA A 76 5.00 -27.27 16.56
C ALA A 76 6.12 -27.76 15.63
N ASP A 77 7.37 -27.64 16.09
CA ASP A 77 8.52 -28.10 15.32
C ASP A 77 8.44 -29.61 15.06
N ILE A 78 8.80 -30.01 13.84
CA ILE A 78 8.77 -31.40 13.43
C ILE A 78 9.84 -32.21 14.19
N THR A 79 9.44 -33.38 14.67
CA THR A 79 10.32 -34.33 15.34
C THR A 79 10.41 -35.64 14.54
N ASN A 80 11.33 -36.52 14.93
CA ASN A 80 11.48 -37.85 14.31
C ASN A 80 10.22 -38.71 14.44
N THR A 81 9.36 -38.43 15.43
CA THR A 81 8.10 -39.15 15.67
C THR A 81 6.87 -38.49 15.04
N SER A 82 7.02 -37.31 14.42
CA SER A 82 5.90 -36.63 13.76
C SER A 82 5.35 -37.47 12.61
N SER A 83 4.02 -37.55 12.56
CA SER A 83 3.27 -38.19 11.49
C SER A 83 3.48 -37.49 10.14
N ILE A 84 3.14 -38.19 9.06
CA ILE A 84 3.20 -37.64 7.69
C ILE A 84 2.30 -36.40 7.58
N ALA A 85 1.09 -36.45 8.14
CA ALA A 85 0.14 -35.34 8.10
C ALA A 85 0.66 -34.08 8.83
N GLU A 86 1.31 -34.24 9.99
CA GLU A 86 1.92 -33.11 10.71
C GLU A 86 3.05 -32.47 9.90
N ARG A 87 3.88 -33.29 9.24
CA ARG A 87 4.97 -32.82 8.36
C ARG A 87 4.43 -32.07 7.15
N GLU A 88 3.38 -32.58 6.51
CA GLU A 88 2.71 -31.93 5.38
C GLU A 88 2.08 -30.60 5.79
N HIS A 89 1.42 -30.57 6.95
CA HIS A 89 0.84 -29.35 7.51
C HIS A 89 1.92 -28.29 7.79
N TYR A 90 3.02 -28.69 8.45
CA TYR A 90 4.16 -27.80 8.70
C TYR A 90 4.73 -27.26 7.39
N ALA A 91 4.94 -28.11 6.38
CA ALA A 91 5.46 -27.67 5.09
C ALA A 91 4.51 -26.70 4.35
N LYS A 92 3.19 -26.92 4.43
CA LYS A 92 2.19 -25.99 3.88
C LYS A 92 2.23 -24.65 4.60
N TRP A 93 2.31 -24.68 5.93
CA TRP A 93 2.40 -23.47 6.75
C TRP A 93 3.69 -22.70 6.47
N GLU A 94 4.85 -23.36 6.44
CA GLU A 94 6.14 -22.72 6.17
C GLU A 94 6.19 -22.07 4.77
N ARG A 95 5.63 -22.76 3.77
CA ARG A 95 5.50 -22.20 2.42
C ARG A 95 4.63 -20.95 2.42
N SER A 96 3.49 -20.99 3.11
CA SER A 96 2.58 -19.86 3.27
C SER A 96 3.27 -18.69 3.97
N ASN A 97 3.96 -18.95 5.07
CA ASN A 97 4.73 -17.97 5.84
C ASN A 97 5.72 -17.21 4.95
N ARG A 98 6.57 -17.95 4.22
CA ARG A 98 7.57 -17.36 3.31
C ARG A 98 6.94 -16.52 2.21
N LEU A 99 5.87 -17.01 1.57
CA LEU A 99 5.21 -16.30 0.47
C LEU A 99 4.52 -15.03 0.94
N CYS A 100 3.82 -15.09 2.08
CA CYS A 100 3.19 -13.92 2.69
C CYS A 100 4.20 -12.84 3.05
N LEU A 101 5.32 -13.22 3.70
CA LEU A 101 6.41 -12.28 4.01
C LEU A 101 6.96 -11.59 2.77
N MET A 102 7.28 -12.36 1.73
CA MET A 102 7.83 -11.81 0.48
C MET A 102 6.86 -10.81 -0.16
N ALA A 103 5.58 -11.16 -0.23
CA ALA A 103 4.58 -10.30 -0.86
C ALA A 103 4.29 -9.04 -0.02
N MET A 104 4.16 -9.16 1.30
CA MET A 104 4.02 -7.99 2.16
C MET A 104 5.23 -7.07 2.06
N LYS A 105 6.46 -7.57 2.25
CA LYS A 105 7.69 -6.77 2.14
C LYS A 105 7.78 -6.09 0.77
N ARG A 106 7.47 -6.79 -0.33
CA ARG A 106 7.51 -6.21 -1.67
C ARG A 106 6.47 -5.09 -1.87
N SER A 107 5.32 -5.20 -1.23
CA SER A 107 4.22 -4.23 -1.31
C SER A 107 4.36 -3.03 -0.37
N ILE A 108 5.45 -2.91 0.37
CA ILE A 108 5.73 -1.78 1.26
C ILE A 108 6.83 -0.93 0.65
N SER A 109 6.69 0.41 0.73
CA SER A 109 7.73 1.29 0.22
C SER A 109 9.05 1.10 0.97
N GLU A 110 10.18 1.14 0.25
CA GLU A 110 11.51 0.85 0.78
C GLU A 110 11.88 1.70 2.01
N HIS A 111 11.52 2.98 2.01
CA HIS A 111 11.78 3.89 3.12
C HIS A 111 10.97 3.55 4.38
N LEU A 112 9.85 2.84 4.26
CA LEU A 112 9.02 2.38 5.37
C LEU A 112 9.51 1.05 5.94
N LEU A 113 10.04 0.17 5.08
CA LEU A 113 10.59 -1.13 5.48
C LEU A 113 11.67 -1.01 6.55
N GLY A 114 12.55 -0.02 6.47
CA GLY A 114 13.62 0.18 7.45
C GLY A 114 13.14 0.49 8.87
N GLY A 115 11.87 0.89 9.05
CA GLY A 115 11.26 1.15 10.35
C GLY A 115 10.56 -0.05 10.99
N LEU A 116 10.49 -1.18 10.28
CA LEU A 116 9.78 -2.39 10.71
C LEU A 116 10.73 -3.40 11.36
N PRO A 117 10.24 -4.26 12.27
CA PRO A 117 11.05 -5.32 12.83
C PRO A 117 11.40 -6.36 11.76
N GLU A 118 12.61 -6.92 11.84
CA GLU A 118 12.96 -8.12 11.08
C GLU A 118 12.37 -9.33 11.78
N THR A 119 11.36 -9.94 11.18
CA THR A 119 10.72 -11.16 11.66
C THR A 119 10.75 -12.22 10.56
N ASN A 120 10.81 -13.48 10.98
CA ASN A 120 10.66 -14.63 10.10
C ASN A 120 9.22 -15.18 10.12
N ASP A 121 8.32 -14.55 10.85
CA ASP A 121 6.91 -14.90 10.95
C ASP A 121 6.04 -13.84 10.27
N ALA A 122 5.23 -14.29 9.30
CA ALA A 122 4.36 -13.45 8.49
C ALA A 122 3.27 -12.79 9.32
N ARG A 123 2.73 -13.47 10.32
CA ARG A 123 1.66 -12.94 11.16
C ARG A 123 2.20 -11.86 12.09
N GLU A 124 3.35 -12.08 12.70
CA GLU A 124 4.06 -11.07 13.49
C GLU A 124 4.41 -9.85 12.64
N PHE A 125 4.92 -10.06 11.42
CA PHE A 125 5.24 -8.97 10.49
C PHE A 125 3.98 -8.15 10.15
N PHE A 126 2.89 -8.83 9.79
CA PHE A 126 1.63 -8.19 9.44
C PHE A 126 1.05 -7.37 10.60
N ALA A 127 1.12 -7.91 11.83
CA ALA A 127 0.72 -7.19 13.03
C ALA A 127 1.59 -5.94 13.27
N ALA A 128 2.92 -6.05 13.13
CA ALA A 128 3.83 -4.93 13.30
C ALA A 128 3.59 -3.79 12.29
N VAL A 129 3.28 -4.12 11.03
CA VAL A 129 2.86 -3.14 10.02
C VAL A 129 1.56 -2.45 10.47
N GLY A 130 0.62 -3.21 11.02
CA GLY A 130 -0.62 -2.68 11.55
C GLY A 130 -0.43 -1.68 12.68
N GLU A 131 0.31 -2.05 13.72
CA GLU A 131 0.59 -1.17 14.85
C GLU A 131 1.25 0.15 14.40
N ARG A 132 2.17 0.09 13.44
CA ARG A 132 2.91 1.27 12.95
C ARG A 132 2.03 2.20 12.10
N TYR A 133 1.29 1.66 11.13
CA TYR A 133 0.66 2.47 10.09
C TYR A 133 -0.85 2.65 10.26
N GLN A 134 -1.51 1.86 11.11
CA GLN A 134 -2.91 2.10 11.46
C GLN A 134 -3.08 3.42 12.21
N VAL A 135 -2.21 3.71 13.18
CA VAL A 135 -2.25 4.97 13.94
C VAL A 135 -2.01 6.16 13.03
N SER A 136 -1.02 6.08 12.12
CA SER A 136 -0.74 7.16 11.16
C SER A 136 -1.91 7.42 10.22
N SER A 137 -2.52 6.37 9.67
CA SER A 137 -3.68 6.48 8.77
C SER A 137 -4.87 7.12 9.48
N ASN A 138 -5.12 6.74 10.74
CA ASN A 138 -6.18 7.34 11.56
C ASN A 138 -5.90 8.81 11.91
N ALA A 139 -4.65 9.16 12.24
CA ALA A 139 -4.25 10.53 12.56
C ALA A 139 -4.41 11.46 11.36
N GLU A 140 -4.03 11.01 10.17
CA GLU A 140 -4.22 11.76 8.93
C GLU A 140 -5.70 11.93 8.59
N ALA A 141 -6.51 10.87 8.72
CA ALA A 141 -7.96 10.97 8.54
C ALA A 141 -8.60 11.97 9.54
N GLY A 142 -8.14 11.98 10.79
CA GLY A 142 -8.55 12.96 11.79
C GLY A 142 -8.17 14.40 11.43
N SER A 143 -6.95 14.60 10.92
CA SER A 143 -6.47 15.91 10.44
C SER A 143 -7.31 16.40 9.26
N LEU A 144 -7.57 15.56 8.27
CA LEU A 144 -8.41 15.88 7.11
C LEU A 144 -9.85 16.22 7.49
N MET A 145 -10.43 15.50 8.47
CA MET A 145 -11.76 15.82 9.01
C MET A 145 -11.77 17.18 9.72
N SER A 146 -10.74 17.47 10.51
CA SER A 146 -10.59 18.77 11.17
C SER A 146 -10.46 19.91 10.15
N GLU A 147 -9.64 19.72 9.12
CA GLU A 147 -9.50 20.66 8.02
C GLU A 147 -10.82 20.88 7.28
N LEU A 148 -11.53 19.80 6.93
CA LEU A 148 -12.81 19.87 6.22
C LEU A 148 -13.89 20.60 7.04
N THR A 149 -13.99 20.32 8.34
CA THR A 149 -14.98 20.96 9.23
C THR A 149 -14.62 22.41 9.56
N GLY A 150 -13.33 22.74 9.58
CA GLY A 150 -12.82 24.10 9.74
C GLY A 150 -12.86 24.94 8.46
N LEU A 151 -12.95 24.31 7.28
CA LEU A 151 -12.91 24.98 5.99
C LEU A 151 -14.17 25.83 5.77
N ARG A 152 -14.05 27.15 5.99
CA ARG A 152 -15.09 28.14 5.71
C ARG A 152 -14.73 28.94 4.47
N TYR A 153 -15.75 29.39 3.74
CA TYR A 153 -15.55 30.34 2.66
C TYR A 153 -15.25 31.73 3.26
N ASP A 154 -14.10 32.28 2.94
CA ASP A 154 -13.59 33.55 3.46
C ASP A 154 -13.87 34.75 2.53
N GLY A 155 -14.51 34.51 1.38
CA GLY A 155 -14.76 35.52 0.35
C GLY A 155 -13.53 35.90 -0.47
N LEU A 156 -12.36 35.31 -0.20
CA LEU A 156 -11.13 35.54 -0.93
C LEU A 156 -10.93 34.40 -1.94
N GLY A 157 -10.87 34.77 -3.23
CA GLY A 157 -10.80 33.80 -4.32
C GLY A 157 -12.16 33.31 -4.81
N GLY A 158 -12.13 32.45 -5.84
CA GLY A 158 -13.34 31.99 -6.51
C GLY A 158 -14.07 30.89 -5.75
N VAL A 159 -15.40 30.95 -5.70
CA VAL A 159 -16.27 29.89 -5.14
C VAL A 159 -15.92 28.51 -5.71
N ARG A 160 -15.57 28.45 -7.00
CA ARG A 160 -15.11 27.22 -7.66
C ARG A 160 -13.88 26.60 -6.99
N GLU A 161 -12.91 27.42 -6.59
CA GLU A 161 -11.71 26.93 -5.91
C GLU A 161 -12.04 26.39 -4.51
N HIS A 162 -12.91 27.08 -3.78
CA HIS A 162 -13.39 26.61 -2.47
C HIS A 162 -14.11 25.25 -2.57
N ILE A 163 -14.99 25.08 -3.56
CA ILE A 163 -15.66 23.80 -3.83
C ILE A 163 -14.64 22.71 -4.18
N LEU A 164 -13.66 23.01 -5.03
CA LEU A 164 -12.62 22.04 -5.40
C LEU A 164 -11.79 21.59 -4.19
N ARG A 165 -11.45 22.50 -3.27
CA ARG A 165 -10.76 22.14 -2.02
C ARG A 165 -11.62 21.23 -1.12
N MET A 166 -12.90 21.55 -0.95
CA MET A 166 -13.83 20.69 -0.19
C MET A 166 -13.94 19.28 -0.80
N VAL A 167 -14.15 19.19 -2.11
CA VAL A 167 -14.25 17.91 -2.82
C VAL A 167 -12.93 17.12 -2.73
N HIS A 168 -11.79 17.80 -2.81
CA HIS A 168 -10.48 17.17 -2.66
C HIS A 168 -10.30 16.52 -1.27
N LEU A 169 -10.59 17.24 -0.19
CA LEU A 169 -10.55 16.71 1.17
C LEU A 169 -11.51 15.53 1.35
N GLN A 170 -12.74 15.65 0.84
CA GLN A 170 -13.71 14.55 0.86
C GLN A 170 -13.21 13.32 0.09
N SER A 171 -12.57 13.50 -1.06
CA SER A 171 -12.05 12.40 -1.86
C SER A 171 -10.95 11.63 -1.12
N LYS A 172 -10.06 12.34 -0.41
CA LYS A 172 -9.02 11.73 0.44
C LYS A 172 -9.60 10.96 1.63
N LEU A 173 -10.69 11.46 2.22
CA LEU A 173 -11.37 10.78 3.33
C LEU A 173 -12.11 9.50 2.91
N ARG A 174 -12.42 9.34 1.62
CA ARG A 174 -13.07 8.13 1.07
C ARG A 174 -12.07 7.07 0.59
N ALA A 175 -10.79 7.40 0.46
CA ALA A 175 -9.72 6.52 0.00
C ALA A 175 -9.31 5.50 1.07
#